data_AF-A0AAE1PGP2-F1
#
_entry.id   AF-A0AAE1PGP2-F1
#
_cell.length_a   1.000
_cell.length_b   1.000
_cell.length_c   1.000
_cell.angle_alpha   90.00
_cell.angle_beta   90.00
_cell.angle_gamma   90.00
#
_symmetry.space_group_name_H-M   'P 1'
#
loop_
_entity.id
_entity.type
_entity.pdbx_description
1 polymer ?
#
loop_
_entity_poly.entity_id
_entity_poly.type
_entity_poly.pdbx_seq_one_letter_code
_entity_poly.pdbx_strand_id
1 'polypeptide(L)'
;MFETGAVPAGCHLLGDSGYGSKSWLLTPYLRPQPGYQLIYNRAHKKTRSVVERGIGQWKRRFHVLHSEIRLTPPAKVCKISFVCAILHNICKDRNIQLLLEDEDGHGQPPSEDNLQMADDDDDDNRVEASPAGIKPGSECHTGKSFK
;
A
#
# COMPACT_ATOMS: atom_id res chain seq x y z
N MET A 1 -3.57 -1.02 -23.14
CA MET A 1 -4.24 0.22 -22.68
C MET A 1 -3.33 1.09 -21.82
N PHE A 2 -2.62 0.54 -20.82
CA PHE A 2 -1.70 1.34 -19.98
C PHE A 2 -0.25 1.36 -20.50
N GLU A 3 0.18 0.32 -21.21
CA GLU A 3 1.54 0.26 -21.81
C GLU A 3 1.76 1.23 -22.98
N THR A 4 0.69 1.84 -23.49
CA THR A 4 0.75 2.89 -24.52
C THR A 4 1.05 4.28 -23.96
N GLY A 5 1.35 4.40 -22.66
CA GLY A 5 1.70 5.67 -22.01
C GLY A 5 0.50 6.61 -21.79
N ALA A 6 -0.73 6.11 -21.87
CA ALA A 6 -1.96 6.89 -21.73
C ALA A 6 -2.32 7.18 -20.26
N VAL A 7 -1.35 7.64 -19.47
CA VAL A 7 -1.61 8.18 -18.12
C VAL A 7 -1.75 9.70 -18.26
N PRO A 8 -2.82 10.32 -17.74
CA PRO A 8 -2.98 11.77 -17.81
C PRO A 8 -1.76 12.52 -17.27
N ALA A 9 -1.44 13.67 -17.86
CA ALA A 9 -0.30 14.48 -17.43
C ALA A 9 -0.41 14.83 -15.94
N GLY A 10 0.68 14.63 -15.20
CA GLY A 10 0.72 14.84 -13.75
C GLY A 10 0.16 13.69 -12.91
N CYS A 11 -0.34 12.61 -13.53
CA CYS A 11 -0.81 11.42 -12.83
C CYS A 11 0.17 10.25 -12.95
N HIS A 12 0.11 9.34 -11.97
CA HIS A 12 0.83 8.08 -11.99
C HIS A 12 -0.12 6.94 -11.61
N LEU A 13 0.13 5.76 -12.15
CA LEU A 13 -0.54 4.54 -11.70
C LEU A 13 0.13 4.00 -10.44
N LEU A 14 -0.67 3.40 -9.58
CA LEU A 14 -0.24 2.78 -8.34
C LEU A 14 -0.22 1.27 -8.51
N GLY A 15 0.98 0.69 -8.53
CA GLY A 15 1.22 -0.73 -8.71
C GLY A 15 1.53 -1.45 -7.39
N ASP A 16 1.44 -2.78 -7.46
CA ASP A 16 1.96 -3.67 -6.42
C ASP A 16 3.47 -3.92 -6.59
N SER A 17 4.09 -4.51 -5.57
CA SER A 17 5.50 -4.91 -5.56
C SER A 17 5.85 -5.94 -6.64
N GLY A 18 4.86 -6.66 -7.17
CA GLY A 18 5.02 -7.59 -8.30
C GLY A 18 5.22 -6.90 -9.66
N TYR A 19 5.02 -5.57 -9.75
CA TYR A 19 5.27 -4.81 -10.97
C TYR A 19 6.64 -4.13 -10.91
N GLY A 20 7.30 -4.01 -12.07
CA GLY A 20 8.50 -3.19 -12.19
C GLY A 20 8.16 -1.70 -12.12
N SER A 21 8.97 -0.93 -11.40
CA SER A 21 8.82 0.54 -11.35
C SER A 21 9.06 1.15 -12.74
N LYS A 22 8.17 2.04 -13.18
CA LYS A 22 8.23 2.74 -14.47
C LYS A 22 7.96 4.23 -14.25
N SER A 23 8.29 5.06 -15.24
CA SER A 23 8.03 6.52 -15.19
C SER A 23 6.56 6.89 -14.94
N TRP A 24 5.62 5.97 -15.23
CA TRP A 24 4.18 6.15 -15.07
C TRP A 24 3.56 5.19 -14.04
N LEU A 25 4.36 4.28 -13.44
CA LEU A 25 3.89 3.27 -12.49
C LEU A 25 4.74 3.29 -11.22
N LEU A 26 4.14 3.79 -10.15
CA LEU A 26 4.73 3.80 -8.82
C LEU A 26 4.53 2.45 -8.16
N THR A 27 5.57 1.88 -7.58
CA THR A 27 5.53 0.63 -6.83
C THR A 27 6.19 0.83 -5.47
N PRO A 28 5.82 0.04 -4.45
CA PRO A 28 6.43 0.19 -3.12
C PRO A 28 7.89 -0.26 -3.14
N TYR A 29 8.72 0.33 -2.28
CA TYR A 29 10.04 -0.22 -2.00
C TYR A 29 9.90 -1.58 -1.30
N LEU A 30 10.50 -2.64 -1.86
CA LEU A 30 10.47 -3.99 -1.31
C LEU A 30 11.22 -4.10 0.03
N ARG A 31 12.33 -3.36 0.16
CA ARG A 31 13.16 -3.29 1.36
C ARG A 31 13.44 -1.81 1.67
N PRO A 32 12.46 -1.08 2.24
CA PRO A 32 12.59 0.34 2.50
C PRO A 32 13.63 0.59 3.59
N GLN A 33 14.51 1.57 3.37
CA GLN A 33 15.40 2.10 4.39
C GLN A 33 14.68 3.14 5.27
N PRO A 34 15.13 3.36 6.51
CA PRO A 34 14.61 4.43 7.36
C PRO A 34 14.59 5.80 6.68
N GLY A 35 13.61 6.63 7.02
CA GLY A 35 13.41 7.95 6.43
C GLY A 35 12.41 7.95 5.27
N TYR A 36 12.78 8.59 4.14
CA TYR A 36 11.84 8.90 3.06
C TYR A 36 11.18 7.68 2.40
N GLN A 37 11.88 6.54 2.33
CA GLN A 37 11.31 5.34 1.69
C GLN A 37 10.17 4.74 2.51
N LEU A 38 10.26 4.76 3.85
CA LEU A 38 9.17 4.35 4.73
C LEU A 38 7.97 5.30 4.63
N ILE A 39 8.22 6.61 4.61
CA ILE A 39 7.17 7.62 4.45
C ILE A 39 6.43 7.43 3.13
N TYR A 40 7.18 7.23 2.04
CA TYR A 40 6.62 6.90 0.73
C TYR A 40 5.79 5.61 0.78
N ASN A 41 6.32 4.50 1.31
CA ASN A 41 5.57 3.24 1.39
C ASN A 41 4.30 3.37 2.24
N ARG A 42 4.32 4.17 3.30
CA ARG A 42 3.14 4.47 4.13
C ARG A 42 2.08 5.20 3.32
N ALA A 43 2.47 6.24 2.58
CA ALA A 43 1.58 6.96 1.68
C ALA A 43 1.03 6.06 0.56
N HIS A 44 1.91 5.24 -0.06
CA HIS A 44 1.56 4.28 -1.10
C HIS A 44 0.49 3.28 -0.62
N LYS A 45 0.71 2.68 0.56
CA LYS A 45 -0.25 1.75 1.19
C LYS A 45 -1.58 2.43 1.49
N LYS A 46 -1.56 3.65 2.04
CA LYS A 46 -2.77 4.41 2.36
C LYS A 46 -3.62 4.66 1.10
N THR A 47 -2.98 5.10 0.01
CA THR A 47 -3.67 5.35 -1.26
C THR A 47 -4.25 4.07 -1.86
N ARG A 48 -3.51 2.95 -1.82
CA ARG A 48 -4.02 1.65 -2.28
C ARG A 48 -5.22 1.15 -1.49
N SER A 49 -5.22 1.38 -0.18
CA SER A 49 -6.27 0.90 0.71
C SER A 49 -7.67 1.35 0.28
N VAL A 50 -7.79 2.54 -0.32
CA VAL A 50 -9.07 3.06 -0.83
C VAL A 50 -9.66 2.13 -1.91
N VAL A 51 -8.86 1.76 -2.91
CA VAL A 51 -9.29 0.89 -4.00
C VAL A 51 -9.51 -0.54 -3.51
N GLU A 52 -8.62 -1.05 -2.66
CA GLU A 52 -8.73 -2.39 -2.09
C GLU A 52 -10.00 -2.55 -1.24
N ARG A 53 -10.35 -1.55 -0.42
CA ARG A 53 -11.61 -1.50 0.34
C ARG A 53 -12.82 -1.47 -0.59
N GLY A 54 -12.76 -0.69 -1.67
CA GLY A 54 -13.82 -0.63 -2.68
C GLY A 54 -14.06 -1.99 -3.33
N ILE A 55 -12.99 -2.66 -3.76
CA ILE A 55 -13.04 -4.02 -4.31
C ILE A 55 -13.60 -5.01 -3.27
N GLY A 56 -13.18 -4.91 -2.01
CA GLY A 56 -13.70 -5.76 -0.93
C GLY A 56 -15.19 -5.58 -0.67
N GLN A 57 -15.69 -4.34 -0.67
CA GLN A 57 -17.13 -4.05 -0.58
C GLN A 57 -17.89 -4.59 -1.79
N TRP A 58 -17.30 -4.46 -2.98
CA TRP A 58 -17.89 -4.93 -4.22
C TRP A 58 -18.02 -6.46 -4.25
N LYS A 59 -16.98 -7.20 -3.83
CA LYS A 59 -17.00 -8.66 -3.72
C LYS A 59 -17.98 -9.17 -2.66
N ARG A 60 -18.05 -8.52 -1.49
CA ARG A 60 -19.00 -8.90 -0.44
C ARG A 60 -20.46 -8.68 -0.86
N ARG A 61 -20.73 -7.66 -1.67
CA ARG A 61 -22.10 -7.37 -2.16
C ARG A 61 -22.62 -8.40 -3.15
N PHE A 62 -21.74 -9.00 -3.95
CA PHE A 62 -22.14 -9.95 -4.97
C PHE A 62 -21.36 -11.24 -4.77
N HIS A 63 -21.98 -12.22 -4.10
CA HIS A 63 -21.35 -13.51 -3.78
C HIS A 63 -20.76 -14.22 -5.01
N VAL A 64 -21.32 -13.98 -6.21
CA VAL A 64 -20.77 -14.45 -7.49
C VAL A 64 -19.33 -13.99 -7.76
N LEU A 65 -18.87 -12.91 -7.13
CA LEU A 65 -17.51 -12.38 -7.23
C LEU A 65 -16.60 -12.80 -6.06
N HIS A 66 -17.16 -13.45 -5.04
CA HIS A 66 -16.42 -13.83 -3.83
C HIS A 66 -15.61 -15.12 -4.03
N SER A 67 -16.14 -16.07 -4.81
CA SER A 67 -15.50 -17.35 -5.10
C SER A 67 -14.91 -17.41 -6.51
N GLU A 68 -14.12 -18.45 -6.78
CA GLU A 68 -13.61 -18.73 -8.13
C GLU A 68 -14.75 -18.91 -9.12
N ILE A 69 -14.85 -17.98 -10.08
CA ILE A 69 -15.88 -18.03 -11.11
C ILE A 69 -15.51 -19.11 -12.15
N ARG A 70 -16.10 -20.29 -12.00
CA ARG A 70 -15.98 -21.41 -12.97
C ARG A 70 -17.03 -21.29 -14.08
N LEU A 71 -17.17 -20.11 -14.67
CA LEU A 71 -18.10 -19.85 -15.77
C LEU A 71 -17.36 -19.79 -17.10
N THR A 72 -17.79 -20.63 -18.03
CA THR A 72 -17.34 -20.63 -19.43
C THR A 72 -18.49 -20.15 -20.32
N PRO A 73 -18.24 -19.26 -21.30
CA PRO A 73 -16.98 -18.63 -21.67
C PRO A 73 -16.60 -17.39 -20.80
N PRO A 74 -15.31 -16.99 -20.77
CA PRO A 74 -14.83 -15.81 -20.02
C PRO A 74 -15.60 -14.52 -20.31
N ALA A 75 -16.11 -14.35 -21.53
CA ALA A 75 -16.93 -13.20 -21.91
C ALA A 75 -18.19 -13.04 -21.04
N LYS A 76 -18.78 -14.14 -20.55
CA LYS A 76 -19.91 -14.08 -19.61
C LYS A 76 -19.48 -13.55 -18.25
N VAL A 77 -18.31 -13.97 -17.76
CA VAL A 77 -17.75 -13.49 -16.50
C VAL A 77 -17.53 -11.98 -16.56
N CYS A 78 -16.92 -11.48 -17.63
CA CYS A 78 -16.73 -10.04 -17.82
C CYS A 78 -18.06 -9.26 -17.78
N LYS A 79 -19.11 -9.78 -18.42
CA LYS A 79 -20.45 -9.16 -18.39
C LYS A 79 -21.05 -9.13 -16.98
N ILE A 80 -20.95 -10.24 -16.25
CA ILE A 80 -21.43 -10.33 -14.87
C ILE A 80 -20.69 -9.33 -13.99
N SER A 81 -19.35 -9.31 -14.04
CA SER A 81 -18.55 -8.32 -13.32
C SER A 81 -18.95 -6.89 -13.70
N PHE A 82 -19.12 -6.58 -14.98
CA PHE A 82 -19.52 -5.25 -15.39
C PHE A 82 -20.89 -4.82 -14.83
N VAL A 83 -21.90 -5.71 -14.89
CA VAL A 83 -23.23 -5.44 -14.32
C VAL A 83 -23.15 -5.27 -12.80
N CYS A 84 -22.39 -6.13 -12.10
CA CYS A 84 -22.16 -5.98 -10.67
C CYS A 84 -21.50 -4.64 -10.32
N ALA A 85 -20.58 -4.13 -11.14
CA ALA A 85 -19.94 -2.83 -10.90
C ALA A 85 -20.95 -1.68 -11.06
N ILE A 86 -21.81 -1.72 -12.09
CA ILE A 86 -22.88 -0.73 -12.28
C ILE A 86 -23.83 -0.74 -11.10
N LEU A 87 -24.32 -1.93 -10.71
CA LEU A 87 -25.24 -2.08 -9.59
C LEU A 87 -24.59 -1.63 -8.27
N HIS A 88 -23.31 -1.92 -8.06
CA HIS A 88 -22.56 -1.43 -6.90
C HIS A 88 -22.59 0.10 -6.83
N ASN A 89 -22.29 0.78 -7.95
CA ASN A 89 -22.27 2.23 -8.02
C ASN A 89 -23.65 2.83 -7.73
N ILE A 90 -24.72 2.25 -8.28
CA ILE A 90 -26.11 2.68 -7.99
C ILE A 90 -26.43 2.51 -6.50
N CYS A 91 -26.01 1.39 -5.89
CA CYS A 91 -26.22 1.19 -4.47
C CYS A 91 -25.44 2.20 -3.62
N LYS A 92 -24.19 2.54 -3.99
CA LYS A 92 -23.38 3.54 -3.29
C LYS A 92 -24.02 4.93 -3.39
N ASP A 93 -24.49 5.31 -4.57
CA ASP A 93 -25.15 6.60 -4.83
C ASP A 93 -26.46 6.73 -4.02
N ARG A 94 -27.25 5.66 -3.97
CA ARG A 94 -28.52 5.62 -3.22
C ARG A 94 -28.37 5.28 -1.73
N ASN A 95 -27.14 5.20 -1.23
CA ASN A 95 -26.81 4.79 0.14
C ASN A 95 -27.51 3.48 0.59
N ILE A 96 -27.65 2.53 -0.33
CA ILE A 96 -28.24 1.21 -0.07
C ILE A 96 -27.21 0.40 0.70
N GLN A 97 -27.51 0.15 1.98
CA GLN A 97 -26.65 -0.60 2.87
C GLN A 97 -26.33 -1.98 2.31
N LEU A 98 -25.13 -2.46 2.63
CA LEU A 98 -24.75 -3.83 2.38
C LEU A 98 -25.51 -4.68 3.38
N LEU A 99 -26.51 -5.44 2.93
CA LEU A 99 -27.14 -6.47 3.77
C LEU A 99 -26.09 -7.56 3.97
N LEU A 100 -25.54 -7.63 5.18
CA LEU A 100 -24.68 -8.72 5.61
C LEU A 100 -25.63 -9.84 6.04
N GLU A 101 -25.74 -10.89 5.25
CA GLU A 101 -26.07 -12.19 5.82
C GLU A 101 -24.79 -12.65 6.51
N ASP A 102 -24.77 -12.56 7.83
CA ASP A 102 -23.68 -12.99 8.68
C ASP A 102 -23.58 -14.52 8.63
N GLU A 103 -22.99 -15.06 7.58
CA GLU A 103 -22.43 -16.40 7.60
C GLU A 103 -20.92 -16.25 7.33
N ASP A 104 -20.14 -16.80 8.27
CA ASP A 104 -18.70 -17.04 8.23
C ASP A 104 -17.70 -15.85 8.25
N GLY A 105 -17.52 -15.27 9.44
CA GLY A 105 -16.25 -15.48 10.17
C GLY A 105 -14.93 -14.93 9.61
N HIS A 106 -14.89 -13.82 8.88
CA HIS A 106 -13.63 -13.10 8.62
C HIS A 106 -13.75 -11.57 8.71
N GLY A 107 -13.34 -11.05 9.88
CA GLY A 107 -12.70 -9.74 10.08
C GLY A 107 -13.37 -8.53 9.44
N GLN A 108 -14.30 -7.92 10.16
CA GLN A 108 -14.70 -6.51 9.99
C GLN A 108 -13.42 -5.64 9.80
N PRO A 109 -13.22 -4.94 8.67
CA PRO A 109 -12.22 -3.88 8.64
C PRO A 109 -12.65 -2.81 9.65
N PRO A 110 -11.72 -2.28 10.49
CA PRO A 110 -12.08 -1.36 11.56
C PRO A 110 -12.85 -0.16 10.99
N SER A 111 -13.93 0.18 11.68
CA SER A 111 -14.77 1.36 11.43
C SER A 111 -13.93 2.63 11.45
N GLU A 112 -14.44 3.67 10.78
CA GLU A 112 -13.74 4.93 10.53
C GLU A 112 -13.39 5.75 11.79
N ASP A 113 -13.71 5.26 12.99
CA ASP A 113 -13.35 5.89 14.27
C ASP A 113 -11.98 5.47 14.83
N ASN A 114 -11.28 4.51 14.22
CA ASN A 114 -9.95 4.07 14.69
C ASN A 114 -8.77 4.70 13.91
N LEU A 115 -8.97 5.87 13.30
CA LEU A 115 -7.87 6.67 12.74
C LEU A 115 -7.18 7.58 13.76
N GLN A 116 -7.51 7.46 15.05
CA GLN A 116 -6.76 8.08 16.13
C GLN A 116 -5.93 7.07 16.90
N MET A 117 -4.62 7.35 16.91
CA MET A 117 -3.57 6.81 17.78
C MET A 117 -3.10 5.39 17.51
N ALA A 118 -2.13 5.30 16.60
CA ALA A 118 -0.86 4.66 16.95
C ALA A 118 0.23 5.73 16.77
N ASP A 119 0.23 6.69 17.70
CA ASP A 119 1.48 7.32 18.11
C ASP A 119 2.21 6.24 18.93
N ASP A 120 2.99 5.40 18.25
CA ASP A 120 4.09 4.69 18.90
C ASP A 120 5.31 5.59 18.71
N ASP A 121 5.46 6.55 19.62
CA ASP A 121 6.75 7.12 19.96
C ASP A 121 7.62 6.03 20.62
N ASP A 122 8.93 6.19 20.45
CA ASP A 122 10.04 5.50 21.13
C ASP A 122 10.45 4.09 20.67
N ASP A 123 11.35 4.05 19.69
CA ASP A 123 12.65 3.40 19.89
C ASP A 123 13.72 4.16 19.08
N ASP A 124 14.05 5.37 19.52
CA ASP A 124 15.38 5.91 19.28
C ASP A 124 16.32 5.33 20.36
N ASN A 125 17.26 4.53 19.87
CA ASN A 125 18.59 4.28 20.43
C ASN A 125 18.80 3.09 21.38
N ARG A 126 19.41 2.03 20.81
CA ARG A 126 20.64 1.46 21.41
C ARG A 126 21.55 0.82 20.36
N VAL A 127 22.36 1.63 19.69
CA VAL A 127 23.63 1.14 19.13
C VAL A 127 24.61 1.02 20.29
N GLU A 128 24.90 -0.20 20.74
CA GLU A 128 25.99 -0.44 21.70
C GLU A 128 27.35 -0.20 21.03
N ALA A 129 27.93 0.98 21.28
CA ALA A 129 29.36 1.19 21.14
C ALA A 129 30.08 0.62 22.38
N SER A 130 30.87 -0.43 22.15
CA SER A 130 31.74 -1.08 23.15
C SER A 130 32.76 -0.09 23.74
N PRO A 131 33.01 -0.06 25.07
CA PRO A 131 33.99 0.82 25.66
C PRO A 131 35.37 0.13 25.70
N ALA A 132 36.25 0.47 24.76
CA ALA A 132 37.68 0.23 24.90
C ALA A 132 38.36 1.57 25.26
N GLY A 133 38.55 1.80 26.55
CA GLY A 133 39.37 2.90 27.04
C GLY A 133 40.84 2.50 27.14
N ILE A 134 41.75 3.20 26.45
CA ILE A 134 43.13 3.44 26.89
C ILE A 134 43.51 4.89 26.52
N LYS A 135 44.24 5.52 27.45
CA LYS A 135 44.47 6.94 27.75
C LYS A 135 45.48 7.68 26.84
N PRO A 136 45.62 9.03 27.00
CA PRO A 136 46.23 9.95 26.04
C PRO A 136 47.73 10.13 26.24
N GLY A 137 48.43 10.60 25.20
CA GLY A 137 49.77 11.15 25.35
C GLY A 137 50.50 11.52 24.06
N SER A 138 51.06 12.73 24.09
CA SER A 138 52.18 13.27 23.31
C SER A 138 51.91 13.93 21.95
N GLU A 139 52.13 15.26 21.97
CA GLU A 139 52.45 16.12 20.83
C GLU A 139 53.69 15.62 20.10
N CYS A 140 53.69 15.71 18.77
CA CYS A 140 54.93 15.93 18.02
C CYS A 140 54.69 16.74 16.74
N HIS A 141 55.43 17.84 16.72
CA HIS A 141 55.63 18.87 15.71
C HIS A 141 55.87 18.41 14.25
N THR A 142 55.44 19.30 13.34
CA THR A 142 56.08 19.71 12.08
C THR A 142 56.09 18.78 10.86
N GLY A 143 55.51 19.30 9.76
CA GLY A 143 56.30 19.46 8.54
C GLY A 143 55.73 18.91 7.22
N LYS A 144 55.39 19.86 6.33
CA LYS A 144 55.72 19.90 4.88
C LYS A 144 54.95 18.99 3.90
N SER A 145 54.13 19.67 3.08
CA SER A 145 54.13 19.76 1.59
C SER A 145 54.81 18.68 0.73
N PHE A 146 54.26 18.58 -0.51
CA PHE A 146 54.65 17.82 -1.72
C PHE A 146 53.91 16.48 -1.87
N LYS A 147 53.21 16.16 -2.96
CA LYS A 147 53.15 16.66 -4.35
C LYS A 147 51.70 16.64 -4.84
#